data_AF-A0A954P8A3-F1
#
_entry.id   AF-A0A954P8A3-F1
#
_cell.length_a   1.000
_cell.length_b   1.000
_cell.length_c   1.000
_cell.angle_alpha   90.00
_cell.angle_beta   90.00
_cell.angle_gamma   90.00
#
_symmetry.space_group_name_H-M   'P 1'
#
loop_
_entity.id
_entity.type
_entity.pdbx_description
1 polymer ?
#
loop_
_entity_poly.entity_id
_entity_poly.type
_entity_poly.pdbx_seq_one_letter_code
_entity_poly.pdbx_strand_id
1 'polypeptide(L)'
;MSNRSRRQFLEDSLLAAASAAVASSVAAGPGPLYAEDKVKGPNERLRVAVLGVRGRGGSHLGGFRRGESEVVAIVDPDEAIGQTRGVESVEKSTGRKPAFYRDLRRVMDDPEIDVISIATPNHWHALASIWAVQAGKDVYVEKPVS
;
A
#
# COMPACT_ATOMS: atom_id res chain seq x y z
N MET A 1 23.71 41.08 -23.36
CA MET A 1 22.52 40.32 -22.91
C MET A 1 22.00 39.56 -24.12
N SER A 2 22.07 38.23 -24.12
CA SER A 2 21.65 37.44 -25.29
C SER A 2 20.12 37.50 -25.43
N ASN A 3 19.62 38.18 -26.48
CA ASN A 3 18.20 38.17 -26.83
C ASN A 3 17.84 36.80 -27.43
N ARG A 4 17.51 35.82 -26.58
CA ARG A 4 16.91 34.56 -27.04
C ARG A 4 15.45 34.80 -27.38
N SER A 5 15.05 34.43 -28.59
CA SER A 5 13.64 34.45 -29.00
C SER A 5 12.87 33.29 -28.36
N ARG A 6 11.54 33.45 -28.19
CA ARG A 6 10.66 32.38 -27.67
C ARG A 6 10.78 31.08 -28.46
N ARG A 7 11.00 31.17 -29.78
CA ARG A 7 11.20 30.02 -30.66
C ARG A 7 12.50 29.28 -30.33
N GLN A 8 13.60 30.01 -30.18
CA GLN A 8 14.89 29.42 -29.78
C GLN A 8 14.81 28.75 -28.41
N PHE A 9 14.08 29.32 -27.46
CA PHE A 9 13.88 28.68 -26.16
C PHE A 9 13.12 27.35 -26.26
N LEU A 10 12.09 27.28 -27.11
CA LEU A 10 11.32 26.05 -27.32
C LEU A 10 12.13 24.99 -28.06
N GLU A 11 12.92 25.39 -29.06
CA GLU A 11 13.83 24.51 -29.80
C GLU A 11 14.93 23.95 -28.88
N ASP A 12 15.56 24.81 -28.06
CA ASP A 12 16.56 24.42 -27.06
C ASP A 12 15.95 23.43 -26.03
N SER A 13 14.71 23.68 -25.59
CA SER A 13 14.01 22.83 -24.60
C SER A 13 13.65 21.45 -25.18
N LEU A 14 13.22 21.39 -26.44
CA LEU A 14 12.93 20.13 -27.14
C LEU A 14 14.20 19.31 -27.38
N LEU A 15 15.31 19.94 -27.73
CA LEU A 15 16.61 19.29 -27.91
C LEU A 15 17.17 18.76 -26.57
N ALA A 16 17.02 19.51 -25.48
CA ALA A 16 17.39 19.07 -24.13
C ALA A 16 16.56 17.87 -23.65
N ALA A 17 15.26 17.84 -23.94
CA ALA A 17 14.39 16.71 -23.59
C ALA A 17 14.73 15.43 -24.37
N ALA A 18 15.02 15.55 -25.68
CA ALA A 18 15.39 14.42 -26.52
C ALA A 18 16.73 13.80 -26.10
N SER A 19 17.71 14.62 -25.74
CA SER A 19 19.02 14.15 -25.27
C SER A 19 18.95 13.44 -23.91
N ALA A 20 18.07 13.88 -23.00
CA ALA A 20 17.82 13.19 -21.73
C ALA A 20 17.15 11.81 -21.92
N ALA A 21 16.23 11.69 -22.89
CA ALA A 21 15.58 10.43 -23.21
C ALA A 21 16.56 9.39 -23.80
N VAL A 22 17.50 9.84 -24.66
CA VAL A 22 18.50 8.95 -25.27
C VAL A 22 19.57 8.55 -24.23
N ALA A 23 20.02 9.47 -23.38
CA ALA A 23 20.97 9.14 -22.30
C ALA A 23 20.41 8.07 -21.33
N SER A 24 19.09 8.08 -21.10
CA SER A 24 18.41 7.07 -20.28
C SER A 24 18.40 5.66 -20.93
N SER A 25 18.53 5.58 -22.26
CA SER A 25 18.52 4.31 -23.00
C SER A 25 19.92 3.67 -23.15
N VAL A 26 21.00 4.45 -23.05
CA VAL A 26 22.38 3.92 -23.21
C VAL A 26 23.01 3.51 -21.88
N ALA A 27 22.45 3.95 -20.74
CA ALA A 27 22.86 3.49 -19.41
C ALA A 27 22.34 2.07 -19.05
N ALA A 28 21.46 1.49 -19.87
CA ALA A 28 20.96 0.12 -19.71
C ALA A 28 21.89 -0.89 -20.40
N GLY A 29 23.13 -1.00 -19.91
CA GLY A 29 23.92 -2.23 -20.14
C GLY A 29 23.26 -3.42 -19.43
N PRO A 30 23.66 -4.67 -19.73
CA PRO A 30 23.14 -5.85 -19.03
C PRO A 30 23.70 -5.84 -17.59
N GLY A 31 23.04 -5.07 -16.72
CA GLY A 31 23.27 -5.09 -15.28
C GLY A 31 22.83 -6.44 -14.69
N PRO A 32 23.36 -6.82 -13.52
CA PRO A 32 23.06 -8.11 -12.91
C PRO A 32 21.55 -8.31 -12.73
N LEU A 33 21.07 -9.52 -13.08
CA LEU A 33 19.67 -9.97 -13.02
C LEU A 33 19.08 -10.05 -11.60
N TYR A 34 19.77 -9.52 -10.60
CA TYR A 34 19.24 -9.36 -9.26
C TYR A 34 18.74 -7.93 -9.18
N ALA A 35 17.42 -7.77 -9.27
CA ALA A 35 16.78 -6.51 -8.93
C ALA A 35 17.27 -6.13 -7.53
N GLU A 36 18.05 -5.05 -7.43
CA GLU A 36 18.23 -4.39 -6.15
C GLU A 36 16.82 -4.11 -5.62
N ASP A 37 16.57 -4.43 -4.35
CA ASP A 37 15.33 -4.07 -3.65
C ASP A 37 15.24 -2.55 -3.61
N LYS A 38 14.82 -1.94 -4.72
CA LYS A 38 14.43 -0.54 -4.77
C LYS A 38 13.28 -0.44 -3.80
N VAL A 39 13.53 0.27 -2.69
CA VAL A 39 12.49 0.67 -1.77
C VAL A 39 11.45 1.43 -2.59
N LYS A 40 10.32 0.76 -2.86
CA LYS A 40 9.22 1.29 -3.66
C LYS A 40 8.78 2.63 -3.11
N GLY A 41 8.50 3.58 -4.01
CA GLY A 41 8.00 4.89 -3.63
C GLY A 41 6.67 4.78 -2.84
N PRO A 42 6.26 5.79 -2.08
CA PRO A 42 5.00 5.73 -1.31
C PRO A 42 3.78 5.32 -2.14
N ASN A 43 3.70 5.75 -3.40
CA ASN A 43 2.60 5.40 -4.32
C ASN A 43 2.71 3.99 -4.93
N GLU A 44 3.79 3.28 -4.67
CA GLU A 44 4.03 1.91 -5.15
C GLU A 44 3.85 0.86 -4.03
N ARG A 45 3.50 1.30 -2.81
CA ARG A 45 3.27 0.40 -1.67
C ARG A 45 1.83 -0.10 -1.66
N LEU A 46 1.66 -1.39 -1.40
CA LEU A 46 0.35 -2.02 -1.21
C LEU A 46 -0.34 -1.47 0.02
N ARG A 47 -1.57 -1.01 -0.15
CA ARG A 47 -2.40 -0.42 0.89
C ARG A 47 -3.27 -1.51 1.52
N VAL A 48 -2.93 -1.84 2.77
CA VAL A 48 -3.49 -3.01 3.47
C VAL A 48 -4.49 -2.58 4.52
N ALA A 49 -5.66 -3.23 4.52
CA ALA A 49 -6.59 -3.22 5.64
C ALA A 49 -6.40 -4.47 6.51
N VAL A 50 -6.36 -4.31 7.83
CA VAL A 50 -6.26 -5.44 8.78
C VAL A 50 -7.55 -5.59 9.57
N LEU A 51 -8.21 -6.75 9.43
CA LEU A 51 -9.44 -7.13 10.11
C LEU A 51 -9.13 -7.96 11.35
N GLY A 52 -9.48 -7.42 12.51
CA GLY A 52 -9.14 -7.96 13.83
C GLY A 52 -7.70 -7.64 14.21
N VAL A 53 -7.51 -6.98 15.37
CA VAL A 53 -6.18 -6.47 15.79
C VAL A 53 -5.69 -6.97 17.16
N ARG A 54 -6.34 -8.01 17.70
CA ARG A 54 -5.80 -8.77 18.85
C ARG A 54 -4.78 -9.80 18.35
N GLY A 55 -4.25 -10.65 19.23
CA GLY A 55 -3.50 -11.87 18.88
C GLY A 55 -2.69 -11.84 17.58
N ARG A 56 -3.10 -12.66 16.60
CA ARG A 56 -2.47 -12.72 15.26
C ARG A 56 -2.62 -11.44 14.45
N GLY A 57 -3.74 -10.75 14.55
CA GLY A 57 -3.93 -9.43 13.94
C GLY A 57 -2.85 -8.43 14.34
N GLY A 58 -2.44 -8.43 15.61
CA GLY A 58 -1.30 -7.63 16.07
C GLY A 58 0.02 -7.98 15.37
N SER A 59 0.26 -9.27 15.08
CA SER A 59 1.40 -9.71 14.27
C SER A 59 1.29 -9.25 12.80
N HIS A 60 0.08 -9.25 12.23
CA HIS A 60 -0.16 -8.76 10.87
C HIS A 60 0.20 -7.28 10.76
N LEU A 61 -0.20 -6.47 11.74
CA LEU A 61 0.18 -5.06 11.80
C LEU A 61 1.71 -4.89 11.74
N GLY A 62 2.46 -5.69 12.49
CA GLY A 62 3.93 -5.64 12.46
C GLY A 62 4.53 -6.06 11.11
N GLY A 63 3.95 -7.08 10.47
CA GLY A 63 4.38 -7.59 9.16
C GLY A 63 4.14 -6.60 8.03
N PHE A 64 2.91 -6.10 7.91
CA PHE A 64 2.48 -5.22 6.80
C PHE A 64 2.98 -3.77 6.91
N ARG A 65 3.60 -3.38 8.03
CA ARG A 65 4.25 -2.05 8.14
C ARG A 65 5.62 -2.00 7.45
N ARG A 66 6.19 -3.14 7.09
CA ARG A 66 7.55 -3.27 6.53
C ARG A 66 7.51 -3.48 5.02
N GLY A 67 8.62 -3.15 4.36
CA GLY A 67 8.80 -3.41 2.93
C GLY A 67 7.78 -2.70 2.05
N GLU A 68 7.21 -3.44 1.11
CA GLU A 68 6.39 -2.92 0.01
C GLU A 68 4.92 -2.70 0.36
N SER A 69 4.53 -2.73 1.64
CA SER A 69 3.15 -2.48 2.06
C SER A 69 3.05 -1.45 3.16
N GLU A 70 1.89 -0.82 3.30
CA GLU A 70 1.53 -0.03 4.46
C GLU A 70 0.12 -0.35 4.97
N VAL A 71 -0.05 -0.31 6.30
CA VAL A 71 -1.36 -0.48 6.93
C VAL A 71 -2.07 0.86 6.92
N VAL A 72 -3.10 0.99 6.08
CA VAL A 72 -3.87 2.24 5.92
C VAL A 72 -5.27 2.16 6.55
N ALA A 73 -5.73 0.96 6.90
CA ALA A 73 -7.03 0.75 7.51
C ALA A 73 -6.99 -0.33 8.60
N ILE A 74 -7.68 -0.03 9.70
CA ILE A 74 -7.92 -0.94 10.81
C ILE A 74 -9.42 -1.24 10.86
N VAL A 75 -9.76 -2.51 10.98
CA VAL A 75 -11.15 -2.95 11.04
C VAL A 75 -11.38 -3.81 12.27
N ASP A 76 -12.23 -3.36 13.18
CA ASP A 76 -12.58 -4.11 14.39
C ASP A 76 -13.98 -3.70 14.89
N PRO A 77 -14.89 -4.65 15.20
CA PRO A 77 -16.19 -4.30 15.78
C PRO A 77 -16.08 -3.68 17.18
N ASP A 78 -15.01 -3.99 17.91
CA ASP A 78 -14.70 -3.41 19.22
C ASP A 78 -13.85 -2.15 19.02
N GLU A 79 -14.51 -0.99 19.04
CA GLU A 79 -13.87 0.31 18.78
C GLU A 79 -12.73 0.62 19.75
N ALA A 80 -12.88 0.28 21.03
CA ALA A 80 -11.82 0.53 22.01
C ALA A 80 -10.54 -0.24 21.66
N ILE A 81 -10.69 -1.50 21.23
CA ILE A 81 -9.56 -2.33 20.79
C ILE A 81 -9.01 -1.87 19.45
N GLY A 82 -9.88 -1.56 18.49
CA GLY A 82 -9.49 -1.06 17.17
C GLY A 82 -8.64 0.21 17.27
N GLN A 83 -9.06 1.17 18.10
CA GLN A 83 -8.32 2.41 18.33
C GLN A 83 -7.00 2.16 19.05
N THR A 84 -7.03 1.51 20.22
CA THR A 84 -5.83 1.38 21.09
C THR A 84 -4.79 0.40 20.54
N ARG A 85 -5.21 -0.78 20.04
CA ARG A 85 -4.27 -1.81 19.55
C ARG A 85 -3.99 -1.72 18.07
N GLY A 86 -4.91 -1.19 17.29
CA GLY A 86 -4.77 -0.99 15.86
C GLY A 86 -4.20 0.40 15.55
N VAL A 87 -5.05 1.41 15.62
CA VAL A 87 -4.77 2.77 15.13
C VAL A 87 -3.56 3.38 15.83
N GLU A 88 -3.59 3.50 17.16
CA GLU A 88 -2.50 4.10 17.95
C GLU A 88 -1.18 3.33 17.77
N SER A 89 -1.26 2.00 17.66
CA SER A 89 -0.08 1.16 17.44
C SER A 89 0.56 1.44 16.07
N VAL A 90 -0.25 1.58 15.01
CA VAL A 90 0.26 1.90 13.66
C VAL A 90 0.84 3.31 13.66
N GLU A 91 0.07 4.28 14.17
CA GLU A 91 0.44 5.69 14.21
C GLU A 91 1.75 5.91 14.97
N LYS A 92 1.89 5.32 16.16
CA LYS A 92 3.13 5.40 16.96
C LYS A 92 4.35 4.85 16.23
N SER A 93 4.18 3.81 15.42
CA SER A 93 5.30 3.14 14.75
C SER A 93 5.67 3.73 13.39
N THR A 94 4.72 4.36 12.71
CA THR A 94 4.87 4.83 11.32
C THR A 94 4.76 6.34 11.17
N GLY A 95 4.25 7.04 12.19
CA GLY A 95 3.86 8.46 12.12
C GLY A 95 2.62 8.73 11.27
N ARG A 96 1.95 7.69 10.75
CA ARG A 96 0.74 7.81 9.92
C ARG A 96 -0.44 7.14 10.60
N LYS A 97 -1.54 7.88 10.71
CA LYS A 97 -2.77 7.37 11.30
C LYS A 97 -3.59 6.60 10.25
N PRO A 98 -3.82 5.28 10.42
CA PRO A 98 -4.72 4.55 9.54
C PRO A 98 -6.18 4.94 9.80
N ALA A 99 -7.03 4.79 8.80
CA ALA A 99 -8.47 4.88 8.96
C ALA A 99 -8.99 3.76 9.88
N PHE A 100 -10.07 4.03 10.61
CA PHE A 100 -10.75 3.03 11.43
C PHE A 100 -12.14 2.75 10.89
N TYR A 101 -12.46 1.46 10.75
CA TYR A 101 -13.77 0.98 10.35
C TYR A 101 -14.29 -0.01 11.39
N ARG A 102 -15.51 0.23 11.89
CA ARG A 102 -16.18 -0.74 12.78
C ARG A 102 -16.83 -1.90 12.01
N ASP A 103 -17.17 -1.64 10.74
CA ASP A 103 -17.87 -2.57 9.87
C ASP A 103 -16.98 -2.92 8.67
N LEU A 104 -16.67 -4.20 8.52
CA LEU A 104 -15.79 -4.70 7.47
C LEU A 104 -16.31 -4.48 6.05
N ARG A 105 -17.62 -4.32 5.86
CA ARG A 105 -18.20 -4.06 4.54
C ARG A 105 -17.75 -2.70 3.98
N ARG A 106 -17.58 -1.72 4.88
CA ARG A 106 -17.16 -0.37 4.49
C ARG A 106 -15.75 -0.32 3.93
N VAL A 107 -14.85 -1.16 4.43
CA VAL A 107 -13.46 -1.19 3.93
C VAL A 107 -13.36 -1.91 2.58
N MET A 108 -14.30 -2.80 2.28
CA MET A 108 -14.33 -3.52 1.00
C MET A 108 -14.70 -2.58 -0.16
N ASP A 109 -15.59 -1.61 0.12
CA ASP A 109 -16.01 -0.60 -0.85
C ASP A 109 -14.96 0.53 -1.05
N ASP A 110 -13.90 0.57 -0.23
CA ASP A 110 -12.89 1.61 -0.28
C ASP A 110 -11.93 1.35 -1.47
N PRO A 111 -11.94 2.19 -2.53
CA PRO A 111 -11.13 1.96 -3.73
C PRO A 111 -9.63 2.08 -3.45
N GLU A 112 -9.27 2.70 -2.32
CA GLU A 112 -7.90 2.95 -1.93
C GLU A 112 -7.23 1.76 -1.21
N ILE A 113 -7.97 0.68 -0.99
CA ILE A 113 -7.48 -0.55 -0.38
C ILE A 113 -7.16 -1.58 -1.46
N ASP A 114 -5.94 -2.11 -1.43
CA ASP A 114 -5.47 -3.15 -2.35
C ASP A 114 -5.70 -4.55 -1.75
N VAL A 115 -5.33 -4.73 -0.49
CA VAL A 115 -5.28 -6.03 0.19
C VAL A 115 -6.08 -6.02 1.48
N ILE A 116 -6.91 -7.05 1.69
CA ILE A 116 -7.59 -7.33 2.95
C ILE A 116 -6.87 -8.46 3.69
N SER A 117 -6.33 -8.14 4.87
CA SER A 117 -5.71 -9.11 5.78
C SER A 117 -6.69 -9.51 6.88
N ILE A 118 -7.05 -10.79 6.94
CA ILE A 118 -8.10 -11.32 7.80
C ILE A 118 -7.49 -12.12 8.95
N ALA A 119 -7.61 -11.59 10.17
CA ALA A 119 -7.19 -12.21 11.42
C ALA A 119 -8.33 -12.23 12.47
N THR A 120 -9.56 -12.30 11.99
CA THR A 120 -10.78 -12.41 12.81
C THR A 120 -10.92 -13.81 13.42
N PRO A 121 -11.96 -14.10 14.22
CA PRO A 121 -12.33 -15.49 14.50
C PRO A 121 -12.59 -16.29 13.22
N ASN A 122 -12.26 -17.58 13.22
CA ASN A 122 -12.29 -18.46 12.04
C ASN A 122 -13.66 -18.52 11.33
N HIS A 123 -14.76 -18.46 12.09
CA HIS A 123 -16.11 -18.46 11.52
C HIS A 123 -16.43 -17.25 10.61
N TRP A 124 -15.59 -16.20 10.62
CA TRP A 124 -15.69 -15.06 9.70
C TRP A 124 -14.76 -15.16 8.48
N HIS A 125 -13.79 -16.07 8.47
CA HIS A 125 -12.75 -16.11 7.45
C HIS A 125 -13.34 -16.30 6.05
N ALA A 126 -14.08 -17.39 5.82
CA ALA A 126 -14.66 -17.68 4.52
C ALA A 126 -15.57 -16.55 4.01
N LEU A 127 -16.47 -16.03 4.85
CA LEU A 127 -17.41 -14.98 4.46
C LEU A 127 -16.70 -13.67 4.12
N ALA A 128 -15.76 -13.23 4.97
CA ALA A 128 -15.00 -12.00 4.74
C ALA A 128 -14.10 -12.12 3.49
N SER A 129 -13.48 -13.29 3.26
CA SER A 129 -12.70 -13.56 2.06
C SER A 129 -13.56 -13.48 0.80
N ILE A 130 -14.74 -14.10 0.79
CA ILE A 130 -15.65 -14.06 -0.36
C ILE A 130 -16.04 -12.62 -0.70
N TRP A 131 -16.45 -11.83 0.31
CA TRP A 131 -16.85 -10.45 0.08
C TRP A 131 -15.67 -9.56 -0.38
N ALA A 132 -14.48 -9.75 0.19
CA ALA A 132 -13.29 -9.02 -0.25
C ALA A 132 -12.93 -9.32 -1.71
N VAL A 133 -12.94 -10.60 -2.11
CA VAL A 133 -12.67 -11.01 -3.50
C VAL A 133 -13.76 -10.48 -4.45
N GLN A 134 -15.04 -10.54 -4.05
CA GLN A 134 -16.13 -9.96 -4.84
C GLN A 134 -15.99 -8.45 -5.04
N ALA A 135 -15.41 -7.75 -4.05
CA ALA A 135 -15.06 -6.33 -4.14
C ALA A 135 -13.75 -6.07 -4.91
N GLY A 136 -13.14 -7.09 -5.52
CA GLY A 136 -11.92 -6.98 -6.31
C GLY A 136 -10.65 -6.77 -5.48
N LYS A 137 -10.66 -7.15 -4.20
CA LYS A 137 -9.51 -7.02 -3.30
C LYS A 137 -8.70 -8.31 -3.26
N ASP A 138 -7.38 -8.17 -3.14
CA ASP A 138 -6.52 -9.29 -2.79
C ASP A 138 -6.74 -9.69 -1.33
N VAL A 139 -6.61 -10.98 -1.01
CA VAL A 139 -6.93 -11.50 0.33
C VAL A 139 -5.76 -12.30 0.91
N TYR A 140 -5.37 -11.92 2.12
CA TYR A 140 -4.58 -12.75 3.02
C TYR A 140 -5.46 -13.20 4.18
N VAL A 141 -5.67 -14.50 4.37
CA VAL A 141 -6.53 -15.05 5.42
C VAL A 141 -5.75 -15.99 6.34
N GLU A 142 -5.93 -15.83 7.66
CA GLU A 142 -5.32 -16.72 8.64
C GLU A 142 -5.87 -18.15 8.54
N LYS A 143 -5.04 -19.10 8.99
CA LYS A 143 -5.46 -20.50 9.16
C LYS A 143 -6.23 -20.67 10.49
N PRO A 144 -7.21 -21.58 10.56
CA PRO A 144 -7.82 -22.33 9.45
C PRO A 144 -8.68 -21.42 8.56
N VAL A 145 -8.89 -21.80 7.30
CA VAL A 145 -9.65 -20.97 6.34
C VAL A 145 -11.14 -20.87 6.70
N SER A 146 -11.69 -21.80 7.48
CA SER A 146 -13.07 -21.77 7.99
C SER A 146 -13.20 -22.46 9.35
#